data_AF-P41888-F1
#
_entry.id   AF-P41888-F1
#
_cell.length_a   1.000
_cell.length_b   1.000
_cell.length_c   1.000
_cell.angle_alpha   90.00
_cell.angle_beta   90.00
_cell.angle_gamma   90.00
#
_symmetry.space_group_name_H-M   'P 1'
#
loop_
_entity.id
_entity.type
_entity.pdbx_description
1 polymer ?
#
loop_
_entity_poly.entity_id
_entity_poly.type
_entity_poly.pdbx_seq_one_letter_code
_entity_poly.pdbx_strand_id
1 'polypeptide(L)'
;MAMSSITSAKQLNAEELLDECDSFNGEFVPGTIPFRANGAAIGYVTPLVLEILIKADNFKFNWVYVPGEYIEINASTFEKRTDILAKVLEHWRHNNTFGIADQWRNELYTVYGKSKKPVLAVERGGFWLFGFLSTGVHCTMYIPATKEHPLRIWVPRRSPTKQTWPNYLDNSVAGGIAHGDSVIGTMIKEFSEEANLDVSSMNLIPCGTVSYIKMEKRHWIQPELQYVFDLPVDDLVIPRINDGEVAGFSLLPLNQVLHELELKSFKPNCALVLLDFLIRHGIITPQHPQYLQTLERIHRPLPVPVGKYERGDSFEDTSKKAETCVPAKPQKATHQLAPCKAWLRDYDTDQKFAVLLLNQPIDIPDDRFRTLWKRASIRVCADGGANQLRNYDSSLKPDYVVGDFDSLTDETKAYYKEMGVNIVFDPCQNTTDFMKCHKIIKEHGIDTIFVLCGMGGRVDHAIGNLNHLFWAASISEKNEVFLLTELNVSTLLQPGINHVDCHDNIGLHCGLLPVGQSVYVKKTSGLEWNIEDRICQFGGLVSSCNVVTKATVTIEVNNFIVWTMETRL
;
A
#
# COMPACT_ATOMS: atom_id res chain seq x y z
N MET A 1 29.11 4.93 -14.24
CA MET A 1 28.12 5.96 -13.85
C MET A 1 27.80 5.95 -12.35
N ALA A 2 27.64 4.80 -11.68
CA ALA A 2 27.38 4.78 -10.23
C ALA A 2 28.45 5.51 -9.36
N MET A 3 29.72 5.51 -9.77
CA MET A 3 30.76 6.26 -9.04
C MET A 3 30.61 7.78 -9.14
N SER A 4 30.06 8.34 -10.23
CA SER A 4 29.95 9.81 -10.37
C SER A 4 28.81 10.38 -9.52
N SER A 5 27.70 9.65 -9.38
CA SER A 5 26.59 10.05 -8.50
C SER A 5 26.97 10.01 -7.01
N ILE A 6 27.86 9.09 -6.62
CA ILE A 6 28.39 9.04 -5.25
C ILE A 6 29.27 10.27 -4.96
N THR A 7 30.01 10.77 -5.95
CA THR A 7 30.85 11.97 -5.78
C THR A 7 30.01 13.23 -5.64
N SER A 8 28.94 13.40 -6.43
CA SER A 8 28.04 14.56 -6.30
C SER A 8 27.27 14.54 -4.99
N ALA A 9 26.79 13.37 -4.56
CA ALA A 9 26.09 13.24 -3.27
C ALA A 9 26.99 13.60 -2.07
N LYS A 10 28.32 13.44 -2.19
CA LYS A 10 29.30 13.86 -1.18
C LYS A 10 29.51 15.38 -1.10
N GLN A 11 29.07 16.13 -2.11
CA GLN A 11 29.25 17.58 -2.22
C GLN A 11 27.98 18.37 -1.92
N LEU A 12 26.82 17.71 -1.84
CA LEU A 12 25.54 18.35 -1.55
C LEU A 12 25.59 19.01 -0.16
N ASN A 13 25.43 20.33 -0.12
CA ASN A 13 25.34 21.06 1.15
C ASN A 13 23.93 20.87 1.75
N ALA A 14 23.75 19.80 2.53
CA ALA A 14 22.47 19.45 3.13
C ALA A 14 21.98 20.52 4.12
N GLU A 15 22.90 21.18 4.83
CA GLU A 15 22.56 22.21 5.83
C GLU A 15 21.78 23.38 5.23
N GLU A 16 22.18 23.85 4.05
CA GLU A 16 21.48 24.94 3.37
C GLU A 16 20.06 24.57 2.95
N LEU A 17 19.80 23.30 2.60
CA LEU A 17 18.46 22.80 2.30
C LEU A 17 17.61 22.70 3.57
N LEU A 18 18.22 22.24 4.66
CA LEU A 18 17.57 22.10 5.95
C LEU A 18 17.15 23.48 6.51
N ASP A 19 17.97 24.51 6.36
CA ASP A 19 17.69 25.87 6.87
C ASP A 19 16.43 26.52 6.25
N GLU A 20 16.02 26.08 5.05
CA GLU A 20 14.81 26.59 4.42
C GLU A 20 13.50 26.04 5.03
N CYS A 21 13.58 24.90 5.73
CA CYS A 21 12.43 24.24 6.36
C CYS A 21 12.50 24.17 7.88
N ASP A 22 13.70 23.95 8.42
CA ASP A 22 13.95 23.70 9.82
C ASP A 22 14.79 24.84 10.43
N SER A 23 14.19 26.03 10.52
CA SER A 23 14.85 27.22 11.08
C SER A 23 14.69 27.34 12.60
N PHE A 24 14.13 26.33 13.28
CA PHE A 24 13.99 26.31 14.72
C PHE A 24 15.31 25.93 15.42
N ASN A 25 15.85 26.86 16.19
CA ASN A 25 17.11 26.71 16.93
C ASN A 25 16.94 26.17 18.36
N GLY A 26 15.71 25.76 18.74
CA GLY A 26 15.40 25.30 20.10
C GLY A 26 14.78 26.38 21.00
N GLU A 27 14.78 27.64 20.58
CA GLU A 27 14.24 28.76 21.36
C GLU A 27 12.94 29.30 20.76
N PHE A 28 11.92 29.44 21.61
CA PHE A 28 10.67 30.10 21.26
C PHE A 28 10.86 31.62 21.29
N VAL A 29 10.06 32.36 20.53
CA VAL A 29 9.99 33.82 20.67
C VAL A 29 9.65 34.17 22.11
N PRO A 30 10.38 35.10 22.77
CA PRO A 30 10.08 35.50 24.14
C PRO A 30 8.61 35.88 24.32
N GLY A 31 7.95 35.28 25.31
CA GLY A 31 6.53 35.46 25.60
C GLY A 31 5.57 34.54 24.82
N THR A 32 6.08 33.65 23.97
CA THR A 32 5.27 32.58 23.39
C THR A 32 4.77 31.65 24.48
N ILE A 33 3.48 31.34 24.47
CA ILE A 33 2.86 30.45 25.46
C ILE A 33 2.22 29.23 24.76
N PRO A 34 2.18 28.07 25.44
CA PRO A 34 1.42 26.91 24.98
C PRO A 34 -0.07 27.21 24.75
N PHE A 35 -0.59 26.76 23.61
CA PHE A 35 -2.02 26.53 23.41
C PHE A 35 -2.36 25.14 23.94
N ARG A 36 -3.21 25.03 24.97
CA ARG A 36 -3.55 23.76 25.62
C ARG A 36 -4.93 23.26 25.26
N ALA A 37 -5.08 21.94 25.32
CA ALA A 37 -6.36 21.26 25.41
C ALA A 37 -6.21 20.03 26.31
N ASN A 38 -7.12 19.86 27.28
CA ASN A 38 -7.11 18.74 28.21
C ASN A 38 -5.75 18.60 28.95
N GLY A 39 -5.17 19.71 29.36
CA GLY A 39 -3.92 19.75 30.15
C GLY A 39 -2.63 19.47 29.37
N ALA A 40 -2.66 19.39 28.04
CA ALA A 40 -1.47 19.23 27.21
C ALA A 40 -1.33 20.36 26.20
N ALA A 41 -0.10 20.79 25.91
CA ALA A 41 0.20 21.69 24.81
C ALA A 41 -0.12 21.00 23.49
N ILE A 42 -0.98 21.60 22.67
CA ILE A 42 -1.35 21.13 21.33
C ILE A 42 -0.86 22.08 20.23
N GLY A 43 -0.33 23.23 20.63
CA GLY A 43 0.24 24.28 19.79
C GLY A 43 0.88 25.38 20.63
N TYR A 44 1.25 26.48 19.99
CA TYR A 44 1.95 27.60 20.60
C TYR A 44 1.48 28.94 20.00
N VAL A 45 1.22 29.91 20.87
CA VAL A 45 0.71 31.24 20.51
C VAL A 45 1.76 32.28 20.81
N THR A 46 2.17 33.05 19.81
CA THR A 46 3.11 34.16 19.99
C THR A 46 2.43 35.35 20.68
N PRO A 47 3.19 36.28 21.30
CA PRO A 47 2.61 37.47 21.94
C PRO A 47 1.67 38.27 21.03
N LEU A 48 2.00 38.36 19.74
CA LEU A 48 1.20 39.09 18.76
C LEU A 48 -0.18 38.45 18.52
N VAL A 49 -0.24 37.12 18.36
CA VAL A 49 -1.54 36.42 18.24
C VAL A 49 -2.30 36.52 19.55
N LEU A 50 -1.62 36.33 20.68
CA LEU A 50 -2.21 36.36 22.02
C LEU A 50 -2.88 37.71 22.33
N GLU A 51 -2.21 38.81 22.00
CA GLU A 51 -2.72 40.18 22.19
C GLU A 51 -4.03 40.38 21.43
N ILE A 52 -4.08 39.96 20.16
CA ILE A 52 -5.27 40.10 19.31
C ILE A 52 -6.39 39.16 19.80
N LEU A 53 -6.05 37.95 20.22
CA LEU A 53 -7.00 36.93 20.68
C LEU A 53 -7.72 37.35 21.96
N ILE A 54 -7.01 37.93 22.93
CA ILE A 54 -7.57 38.35 24.23
C ILE A 54 -8.30 39.71 24.13
N LYS A 55 -7.81 40.63 23.27
CA LYS A 55 -8.46 41.94 23.08
C LYS A 55 -9.80 41.86 22.36
N ALA A 56 -10.07 40.80 21.62
CA ALA A 56 -11.34 40.63 20.92
C ALA A 56 -12.49 40.39 21.91
N ASP A 57 -13.25 41.45 22.23
CA ASP A 57 -14.39 41.44 23.16
C ASP A 57 -15.37 40.29 22.89
N ASN A 58 -15.61 40.00 21.60
CA ASN A 58 -16.53 38.97 21.14
C ASN A 58 -16.15 37.55 21.55
N PHE A 59 -14.89 37.32 21.95
CA PHE A 59 -14.38 35.98 22.29
C PHE A 59 -13.88 35.88 23.73
N LYS A 60 -14.01 36.93 24.56
CA LYS A 60 -13.44 37.00 25.91
C LYS A 60 -13.78 35.80 26.81
N PHE A 61 -14.99 35.24 26.69
CA PHE A 61 -15.44 34.12 27.53
C PHE A 61 -15.07 32.72 27.00
N ASN A 62 -14.50 32.66 25.80
CA ASN A 62 -14.14 31.40 25.15
C ASN A 62 -12.78 30.86 25.58
N TRP A 63 -12.05 31.57 26.44
CA TRP A 63 -10.67 31.25 26.80
C TRP A 63 -10.47 31.11 28.30
N VAL A 64 -9.65 30.14 28.69
CA VAL A 64 -8.94 30.11 29.97
C VAL A 64 -7.52 30.57 29.70
N TYR A 65 -7.20 31.80 30.12
CA TYR A 65 -5.87 32.39 29.94
C TYR A 65 -5.18 32.56 31.29
N VAL A 66 -4.00 31.95 31.43
CA VAL A 66 -3.12 32.14 32.58
C VAL A 66 -1.89 32.92 32.09
N PRO A 67 -1.73 34.20 32.50
CA PRO A 67 -0.68 35.06 31.99
C PRO A 67 0.73 34.46 32.11
N GLY A 68 1.44 34.39 30.98
CA GLY A 68 2.79 33.84 30.89
C GLY A 68 2.88 32.31 30.93
N GLU A 69 1.77 31.59 31.17
CA GLU A 69 1.79 30.14 31.31
C GLU A 69 1.12 29.39 30.15
N TYR A 70 -0.13 29.71 29.81
CA TYR A 70 -0.87 29.04 28.73
C TYR A 70 -2.19 29.75 28.38
N ILE A 71 -2.76 29.36 27.23
CA ILE A 71 -4.14 29.63 26.86
C ILE A 71 -4.84 28.33 26.46
N GLU A 72 -6.11 28.16 26.84
CA GLU A 72 -6.95 27.01 26.50
C GLU A 72 -8.34 27.46 26.08
N ILE A 73 -8.99 26.73 25.17
CA ILE A 73 -10.39 26.98 24.81
C ILE A 73 -11.27 26.51 25.98
N ASN A 74 -12.14 27.38 26.48
CA ASN A 74 -13.13 27.10 27.51
C ASN A 74 -14.29 26.23 26.97
N ALA A 75 -13.96 25.02 26.52
CA ALA A 75 -14.92 24.04 26.00
C ALA A 75 -14.43 22.60 26.23
N SER A 76 -15.39 21.69 26.49
CA SER A 76 -15.11 20.29 26.84
C SER A 76 -15.22 19.30 25.67
N THR A 77 -15.84 19.69 24.54
CA THR A 77 -16.08 18.78 23.40
C THR A 77 -15.32 19.23 22.15
N PHE A 78 -15.08 18.28 21.24
CA PHE A 78 -14.42 18.51 19.96
C PHE A 78 -15.17 19.55 19.11
N GLU A 79 -16.49 19.43 19.03
CA GLU A 79 -17.38 20.26 18.21
C GLU A 79 -17.35 21.71 18.70
N LYS A 80 -17.50 21.92 20.02
CA LYS A 80 -17.49 23.27 20.60
C LYS A 80 -16.14 23.96 20.41
N ARG A 81 -15.02 23.23 20.56
CA ARG A 81 -13.68 23.79 20.34
C ARG A 81 -13.48 24.19 18.88
N THR A 82 -13.91 23.33 17.96
CA THR A 82 -13.89 23.56 16.52
C THR A 82 -14.72 24.80 16.15
N ASP A 83 -15.96 24.89 16.63
CA ASP A 83 -16.85 26.03 16.37
C ASP A 83 -16.30 27.36 16.89
N ILE A 84 -15.69 27.35 18.08
CA ILE A 84 -15.09 28.56 18.66
C ILE A 84 -13.94 29.06 17.78
N LEU A 85 -13.01 28.17 17.39
CA LEU A 85 -11.89 28.56 16.52
C LEU A 85 -12.36 28.95 15.13
N ALA A 86 -13.36 28.26 14.56
CA ALA A 86 -13.94 28.63 13.27
C ALA A 86 -14.46 30.07 13.28
N LYS A 87 -15.22 30.47 14.32
CA LYS A 87 -15.72 31.84 14.46
C LYS A 87 -14.60 32.88 14.61
N VAL A 88 -13.54 32.55 15.33
CA VAL A 88 -12.35 33.42 15.47
C VAL A 88 -11.69 33.61 14.11
N LEU A 89 -11.43 32.52 13.39
CA LEU A 89 -10.78 32.56 12.09
C LEU A 89 -11.64 33.25 11.02
N GLU A 90 -12.96 33.06 11.03
CA GLU A 90 -13.88 33.78 10.15
C GLU A 90 -13.90 35.28 10.41
N HIS A 91 -13.88 35.68 11.68
CA HIS A 91 -13.79 37.10 12.05
C HIS A 91 -12.47 37.71 11.58
N TRP A 92 -11.35 36.99 11.78
CA TRP A 92 -10.04 37.41 11.28
C TRP A 92 -9.99 37.43 9.75
N ARG A 93 -10.65 36.50 9.06
CA ARG A 93 -10.79 36.49 7.60
C ARG A 93 -11.53 37.73 7.12
N HIS A 94 -12.68 38.04 7.70
CA HIS A 94 -13.48 39.22 7.34
C HIS A 94 -12.69 40.52 7.52
N ASN A 95 -11.90 40.61 8.58
CA ASN A 95 -11.11 41.80 8.90
C ASN A 95 -9.70 41.78 8.29
N ASN A 96 -9.39 40.80 7.43
CA ASN A 96 -8.06 40.53 6.89
C ASN A 96 -6.93 40.55 7.94
N THR A 97 -7.24 40.10 9.15
CA THR A 97 -6.26 40.03 10.25
C THR A 97 -5.25 38.95 9.92
N PHE A 98 -3.96 39.26 10.11
CA PHE A 98 -2.81 38.43 9.74
C PHE A 98 -2.65 38.07 8.26
N GLY A 99 -3.54 38.51 7.37
CA GLY A 99 -3.56 38.07 5.97
C GLY A 99 -4.18 36.68 5.78
N ILE A 100 -4.98 36.21 6.75
CA ILE A 100 -5.58 34.86 6.70
C ILE A 100 -6.52 34.66 5.50
N ALA A 101 -7.12 35.74 4.97
CA ALA A 101 -8.02 35.67 3.83
C ALA A 101 -7.32 35.09 2.58
N ASP A 102 -6.05 35.44 2.36
CA ASP A 102 -5.26 34.95 1.23
C ASP A 102 -4.87 33.47 1.40
N GLN A 103 -4.87 32.96 2.63
CA GLN A 103 -4.47 31.60 2.97
C GLN A 103 -5.65 30.63 3.11
N TRP A 104 -6.89 31.10 3.00
CA TRP A 104 -8.09 30.30 3.16
C TRP A 104 -8.22 29.22 2.07
N ARG A 105 -8.65 28.01 2.44
CA ARG A 105 -8.77 26.85 1.53
C ARG A 105 -10.11 26.13 1.57
N ASN A 106 -10.97 26.45 2.54
CA ASN A 106 -12.15 25.66 2.89
C ASN A 106 -11.79 24.20 3.22
N GLU A 107 -10.64 24.02 3.87
CA GLU A 107 -10.10 22.71 4.22
C GLU A 107 -9.76 22.69 5.70
N LEU A 108 -10.36 21.75 6.44
CA LEU A 108 -10.10 21.58 7.86
C LEU A 108 -8.96 20.59 8.07
N TYR A 109 -8.06 20.87 9.00
CA TYR A 109 -7.04 19.95 9.49
C TYR A 109 -7.33 19.56 10.93
N THR A 110 -6.93 18.35 11.34
CA THR A 110 -7.17 17.80 12.68
C THR A 110 -6.04 18.16 13.64
N VAL A 111 -6.37 18.61 14.85
CA VAL A 111 -5.43 18.76 15.95
C VAL A 111 -5.63 17.63 16.97
N TYR A 112 -4.54 17.04 17.43
CA TYR A 112 -4.56 15.89 18.33
C TYR A 112 -4.14 16.27 19.76
N GLY A 113 -4.78 15.64 20.74
CA GLY A 113 -4.43 15.78 22.15
C GLY A 113 -3.40 14.75 22.62
N LYS A 114 -2.99 14.82 23.89
CA LYS A 114 -2.05 13.87 24.52
C LYS A 114 -2.49 12.40 24.44
N SER A 115 -3.79 12.14 24.40
CA SER A 115 -4.35 10.80 24.19
C SER A 115 -4.23 10.30 22.75
N LYS A 116 -3.61 11.10 21.86
CA LYS A 116 -3.49 10.87 20.41
C LYS A 116 -4.83 10.83 19.66
N LYS A 117 -5.90 11.32 20.29
CA LYS A 117 -7.25 11.46 19.70
C LYS A 117 -7.47 12.89 19.19
N PRO A 118 -8.32 13.09 18.17
CA PRO A 118 -8.75 14.42 17.74
C PRO A 118 -9.32 15.22 18.90
N VAL A 119 -8.92 16.49 19.04
CA VAL A 119 -9.43 17.42 20.06
C VAL A 119 -10.14 18.64 19.49
N LEU A 120 -9.83 19.01 18.25
CA LEU A 120 -10.52 20.03 17.45
C LEU A 120 -10.08 19.93 15.98
N ALA A 121 -10.82 20.56 15.07
CA ALA A 121 -10.41 20.78 13.69
C ALA A 121 -10.36 22.29 13.38
N VAL A 122 -9.47 22.70 12.48
CA VAL A 122 -9.19 24.12 12.20
C VAL A 122 -8.97 24.30 10.72
N GLU A 123 -9.42 25.42 10.17
CA GLU A 123 -9.14 25.79 8.80
C GLU A 123 -7.63 25.93 8.56
N ARG A 124 -7.13 25.24 7.53
CA ARG A 124 -5.72 25.15 7.11
C ARG A 124 -4.99 26.51 7.05
N GLY A 125 -5.63 27.52 6.50
CA GLY A 125 -5.14 28.90 6.38
C GLY A 125 -4.93 29.63 7.70
N GLY A 126 -5.57 29.19 8.80
CA GLY A 126 -5.34 29.73 10.15
C GLY A 126 -4.49 28.84 11.05
N PHE A 127 -4.09 27.67 10.56
CA PHE A 127 -3.48 26.60 11.36
C PHE A 127 -2.13 27.00 11.99
N TRP A 128 -1.32 27.74 11.24
CA TRP A 128 0.01 28.24 11.64
C TRP A 128 -0.04 29.34 12.71
N LEU A 129 -1.17 30.05 12.88
CA LEU A 129 -1.30 31.11 13.89
C LEU A 129 -1.24 30.57 15.32
N PHE A 130 -1.59 29.30 15.50
CA PHE A 130 -1.62 28.65 16.80
C PHE A 130 -0.51 27.60 16.96
N GLY A 131 0.45 27.56 16.03
CA GLY A 131 1.55 26.59 16.04
C GLY A 131 1.09 25.14 16.12
N PHE A 132 -0.06 24.81 15.52
CA PHE A 132 -0.57 23.45 15.44
C PHE A 132 0.26 22.62 14.45
N LEU A 133 0.37 21.31 14.71
CA LEU A 133 1.08 20.37 13.84
C LEU A 133 0.32 20.08 12.56
N SER A 134 0.84 20.53 11.42
CA SER A 134 0.27 20.19 10.12
C SER A 134 0.83 18.85 9.64
N THR A 135 -0.02 18.03 9.01
CA THR A 135 0.37 16.72 8.50
C THR A 135 0.10 16.62 7.01
N GLY A 136 1.00 15.97 6.28
CA GLY A 136 0.87 15.73 4.85
C GLY A 136 1.41 14.36 4.45
N VAL A 137 1.27 14.04 3.17
CA VAL A 137 1.78 12.82 2.55
C VAL A 137 2.67 13.20 1.39
N HIS A 138 3.78 12.49 1.22
CA HIS A 138 4.72 12.72 0.14
C HIS A 138 5.19 11.38 -0.44
N CYS A 139 5.21 11.25 -1.77
CA CYS A 139 5.69 10.05 -2.46
C CYS A 139 6.87 10.34 -3.38
N THR A 140 7.88 9.46 -3.34
CA THR A 140 8.93 9.39 -4.37
C THR A 140 8.66 8.20 -5.28
N MET A 141 8.20 8.48 -6.51
CA MET A 141 8.01 7.50 -7.57
C MET A 141 9.28 7.41 -8.41
N TYR A 142 9.86 6.22 -8.53
CA TYR A 142 11.18 6.04 -9.15
C TYR A 142 11.29 4.73 -9.90
N ILE A 143 12.19 4.70 -10.88
CA ILE A 143 12.63 3.50 -11.57
C ILE A 143 13.94 3.06 -10.93
N PRO A 144 13.99 1.86 -10.31
CA PRO A 144 15.19 1.34 -9.68
C PRO A 144 16.40 1.28 -10.62
N ALA A 145 17.61 1.37 -10.07
CA ALA A 145 18.82 1.22 -10.86
C ALA A 145 18.95 -0.20 -11.41
N THR A 146 19.40 -0.32 -12.66
CA THR A 146 19.80 -1.58 -13.30
C THR A 146 21.30 -1.55 -13.60
N LYS A 147 21.84 -2.62 -14.20
CA LYS A 147 23.24 -2.62 -14.67
C LYS A 147 23.48 -1.57 -15.77
N GLU A 148 22.45 -1.23 -16.53
CA GLU A 148 22.51 -0.38 -17.72
C GLU A 148 22.10 1.06 -17.44
N HIS A 149 21.14 1.25 -16.53
CA HIS A 149 20.55 2.55 -16.22
C HIS A 149 20.66 2.91 -14.75
N PRO A 150 21.06 4.14 -14.40
CA PRO A 150 21.02 4.60 -13.02
C PRO A 150 19.58 4.73 -12.53
N LEU A 151 19.43 4.86 -11.21
CA LEU A 151 18.16 5.23 -10.59
C LEU A 151 17.62 6.53 -11.21
N ARG A 152 16.33 6.56 -11.54
CA ARG A 152 15.64 7.72 -12.12
C ARG A 152 14.38 8.01 -11.32
N ILE A 153 14.06 9.28 -11.08
CA ILE A 153 12.92 9.72 -10.26
C ILE A 153 11.96 10.53 -11.13
N TRP A 154 10.67 10.27 -11.01
CA TRP A 154 9.63 11.12 -11.61
C TRP A 154 9.47 12.39 -10.80
N VAL A 155 9.89 13.52 -11.37
CA VAL A 155 9.90 14.82 -10.71
C VAL A 155 8.91 15.76 -11.43
N PRO A 156 7.81 16.14 -10.78
CA PRO A 156 6.89 17.14 -11.31
C PRO A 156 7.42 18.56 -11.13
N ARG A 157 6.95 19.46 -12.00
CA ARG A 157 7.07 20.91 -11.83
C ARG A 157 5.73 21.47 -11.41
N ARG A 158 5.70 22.21 -10.30
CA ARG A 158 4.50 22.88 -9.80
C ARG A 158 3.95 23.86 -10.82
N SER A 159 2.62 23.94 -10.93
CA SER A 159 1.96 24.89 -11.84
C SER A 159 2.36 26.34 -11.54
N PRO A 160 2.51 27.20 -12.56
CA PRO A 160 2.78 28.63 -12.37
C PRO A 160 1.67 29.36 -11.60
N THR A 161 0.47 28.78 -11.50
CA THR A 161 -0.68 29.35 -10.77
C THR A 161 -0.76 28.90 -9.31
N LYS A 162 0.13 28.01 -8.84
CA LYS A 162 0.16 27.60 -7.42
C LYS A 162 0.45 28.80 -6.53
N GLN A 163 -0.32 28.92 -5.45
CA GLN A 163 -0.19 30.03 -4.50
C GLN A 163 1.15 30.04 -3.75
N THR A 164 1.75 28.87 -3.54
CA THR A 164 3.05 28.71 -2.89
C THR A 164 4.01 27.98 -3.83
N TRP A 165 5.22 28.53 -3.96
CA TRP A 165 6.32 27.96 -4.76
C TRP A 165 5.95 27.65 -6.22
N PRO A 166 5.43 28.62 -7.01
CA PRO A 166 5.13 28.39 -8.42
C PRO A 166 6.41 28.07 -9.21
N ASN A 167 6.32 27.13 -10.16
CA ASN A 167 7.44 26.63 -10.99
C ASN A 167 8.55 25.84 -10.29
N TYR A 168 8.53 25.71 -8.97
CA TYR A 168 9.46 24.84 -8.24
C TYR A 168 9.21 23.37 -8.58
N LEU A 169 10.24 22.53 -8.41
CA LEU A 169 10.11 21.08 -8.49
C LEU A 169 9.47 20.53 -7.21
N ASP A 170 8.76 19.41 -7.32
CA ASP A 170 8.06 18.78 -6.21
C ASP A 170 8.49 17.31 -6.02
N ASN A 171 8.01 16.65 -4.96
CA ASN A 171 8.03 15.18 -4.93
C ASN A 171 7.02 14.64 -5.95
N SER A 172 7.09 13.35 -6.30
CA SER A 172 6.30 12.78 -7.40
C SER A 172 4.80 13.01 -7.24
N VAL A 173 4.31 12.88 -6.01
CA VAL A 173 2.95 13.24 -5.58
C VAL A 173 3.04 13.71 -4.13
N ALA A 174 2.34 14.79 -3.77
CA ALA A 174 2.35 15.29 -2.40
C ALA A 174 1.08 16.09 -2.03
N GLY A 175 0.55 15.84 -0.84
CA GLY A 175 -0.74 16.41 -0.42
C GLY A 175 -0.86 16.67 1.08
N GLY A 176 -1.84 17.49 1.42
CA GLY A 176 -2.25 17.75 2.80
C GLY A 176 -3.21 16.68 3.32
N ILE A 177 -3.13 16.32 4.61
CA ILE A 177 -4.12 15.41 5.20
C ILE A 177 -5.26 16.25 5.81
N ALA A 178 -6.40 16.26 5.13
CA ALA A 178 -7.61 16.90 5.61
C ALA A 178 -8.21 16.16 6.83
N HIS A 179 -9.08 16.86 7.55
CA HIS A 179 -9.83 16.30 8.67
C HIS A 179 -10.75 15.16 8.20
N GLY A 180 -10.61 13.99 8.82
CA GLY A 180 -11.36 12.79 8.47
C GLY A 180 -10.68 11.89 7.44
N ASP A 181 -9.70 12.40 6.69
CA ASP A 181 -8.94 11.60 5.73
C ASP A 181 -7.93 10.68 6.44
N SER A 182 -7.70 9.50 5.86
CA SER A 182 -6.63 8.60 6.29
C SER A 182 -5.36 8.87 5.47
N VAL A 183 -4.18 8.62 6.06
CA VAL A 183 -2.88 8.80 5.39
C VAL A 183 -2.84 8.10 4.01
N ILE A 184 -3.27 6.84 3.95
CA ILE A 184 -3.26 6.06 2.70
C ILE A 184 -4.35 6.56 1.73
N GLY A 185 -5.54 6.89 2.26
CA GLY A 185 -6.63 7.44 1.45
C GLY A 185 -6.24 8.77 0.79
N THR A 186 -5.58 9.66 1.54
CA THR A 186 -5.00 10.89 0.99
C THR A 186 -3.98 10.54 -0.09
N MET A 187 -3.01 9.66 0.16
CA MET A 187 -2.00 9.33 -0.86
C MET A 187 -2.63 8.81 -2.17
N ILE A 188 -3.62 7.91 -2.07
CA ILE A 188 -4.33 7.39 -3.26
C ILE A 188 -5.08 8.51 -3.98
N LYS A 189 -5.76 9.40 -3.23
CA LYS A 189 -6.48 10.55 -3.77
C LYS A 189 -5.53 11.49 -4.55
N GLU A 190 -4.43 11.89 -3.92
CA GLU A 190 -3.44 12.79 -4.51
C GLU A 190 -2.79 12.19 -5.77
N PHE A 191 -2.54 10.87 -5.80
CA PHE A 191 -2.05 10.20 -7.01
C PHE A 191 -3.05 10.25 -8.17
N SER A 192 -4.35 10.10 -7.86
CA SER A 192 -5.40 10.25 -8.85
C SER A 192 -5.53 11.70 -9.33
N GLU A 193 -5.40 12.69 -8.45
CA GLU A 193 -5.57 14.12 -8.73
C GLU A 193 -4.36 14.74 -9.46
N GLU A 194 -3.13 14.52 -8.98
CA GLU A 194 -1.92 15.15 -9.52
C GLU A 194 -1.29 14.37 -10.68
N ALA A 195 -1.34 13.03 -10.63
CA ALA A 195 -0.58 12.14 -11.52
C ALA A 195 -1.43 11.23 -12.41
N ASN A 196 -2.76 11.25 -12.28
CA ASN A 196 -3.69 10.38 -13.02
C ASN A 196 -3.34 8.88 -12.92
N LEU A 197 -2.88 8.44 -11.75
CA LEU A 197 -2.50 7.06 -11.50
C LEU A 197 -3.37 6.47 -10.41
N ASP A 198 -3.98 5.32 -10.70
CA ASP A 198 -4.58 4.47 -9.67
C ASP A 198 -3.48 3.60 -9.05
N VAL A 199 -2.91 4.10 -7.95
CA VAL A 199 -1.88 3.39 -7.19
C VAL A 199 -2.47 2.37 -6.21
N SER A 200 -3.79 2.18 -6.20
CA SER A 200 -4.42 1.28 -5.25
C SER A 200 -3.85 -0.13 -5.38
N SER A 201 -3.55 -0.61 -6.59
CA SER A 201 -2.95 -1.92 -6.86
C SER A 201 -1.42 -1.94 -6.90
N MET A 202 -0.76 -0.78 -6.81
CA MET A 202 0.69 -0.69 -6.95
C MET A 202 1.42 -0.95 -5.62
N ASN A 203 2.72 -1.21 -5.68
CA ASN A 203 3.56 -1.42 -4.50
C ASN A 203 3.93 -0.09 -3.84
N LEU A 204 2.94 0.59 -3.25
CA LEU A 204 3.13 1.82 -2.48
C LEU A 204 3.69 1.48 -1.09
N ILE A 205 4.95 1.82 -0.85
CA ILE A 205 5.71 1.42 0.35
C ILE A 205 5.72 2.59 1.35
N PRO A 206 5.12 2.45 2.56
CA PRO A 206 5.31 3.45 3.61
C PRO A 206 6.75 3.38 4.16
N CYS A 207 7.45 4.51 4.17
CA CYS A 207 8.89 4.59 4.49
C CYS A 207 9.21 5.34 5.79
N GLY A 208 8.20 5.83 6.51
CA GLY A 208 8.37 6.56 7.76
C GLY A 208 7.83 7.98 7.67
N THR A 209 8.49 8.92 8.35
CA THR A 209 8.06 10.32 8.40
C THR A 209 9.24 11.28 8.39
N VAL A 210 9.08 12.42 7.74
CA VAL A 210 9.96 13.58 7.87
C VAL A 210 9.25 14.64 8.73
N SER A 211 9.93 15.18 9.73
CA SER A 211 9.40 16.21 10.63
C SER A 211 10.41 17.34 10.84
N TYR A 212 9.91 18.58 10.80
CA TYR A 212 10.70 19.79 10.95
C TYR A 212 9.85 20.90 11.59
N ILE A 213 10.51 21.97 12.03
CA ILE A 213 9.82 23.16 12.57
C ILE A 213 10.34 24.39 11.84
N LYS A 214 9.44 25.04 11.10
CA LYS A 214 9.76 26.28 10.41
C LYS A 214 9.43 27.49 11.29
N MET A 215 10.40 28.37 11.46
CA MET A 215 10.21 29.72 11.97
C MET A 215 10.03 30.66 10.78
N GLU A 216 8.82 31.17 10.60
CA GLU A 216 8.51 32.14 9.54
C GLU A 216 9.07 33.54 9.87
N LYS A 217 9.13 34.45 8.88
CA LYS A 217 9.68 35.82 9.07
C LYS A 217 9.02 36.63 10.19
N ARG A 218 7.78 36.29 10.53
CA ARG A 218 7.00 36.91 11.63
C ARG A 218 7.13 36.13 12.95
N HIS A 219 8.08 35.20 13.00
CA HIS A 219 8.47 34.37 14.13
C HIS A 219 7.37 33.45 14.68
N TRP A 220 6.44 33.02 13.83
CA TRP A 220 5.53 31.92 14.17
C TRP A 220 6.25 30.59 14.09
N ILE A 221 5.76 29.63 14.88
CA ILE A 221 6.25 28.26 14.88
C ILE A 221 5.32 27.44 14.03
N GLN A 222 5.84 26.77 13.01
CA GLN A 222 5.07 25.90 12.14
C GLN A 222 5.68 24.49 12.17
N PRO A 223 5.21 23.63 13.09
CA PRO A 223 5.62 22.23 13.11
C PRO A 223 4.90 21.47 11.99
N GLU A 224 5.66 20.66 11.24
CA GLU A 224 5.11 19.82 10.17
C GLU A 224 5.60 18.38 10.29
N LEU A 225 4.74 17.44 9.90
CA LEU A 225 5.05 16.01 9.81
C LEU A 225 4.52 15.45 8.49
N GLN A 226 5.44 14.99 7.66
CA GLN A 226 5.17 14.41 6.34
C GLN A 226 5.29 12.89 6.41
N TYR A 227 4.23 12.16 6.09
CA TYR A 227 4.30 10.71 5.89
C TYR A 227 4.92 10.41 4.54
N VAL A 228 6.03 9.65 4.55
CA VAL A 228 6.83 9.40 3.35
C VAL A 228 6.50 8.03 2.77
N PHE A 229 6.32 8.00 1.45
CA PHE A 229 6.09 6.80 0.68
C PHE A 229 7.09 6.68 -0.47
N ASP A 230 7.46 5.46 -0.81
CA ASP A 230 8.22 5.12 -2.00
C ASP A 230 7.34 4.30 -2.95
N LEU A 231 7.44 4.57 -4.24
CA LEU A 231 6.73 3.82 -5.27
C LEU A 231 7.70 3.41 -6.39
N PRO A 232 8.34 2.22 -6.28
CA PRO A 232 9.13 1.68 -7.38
C PRO A 232 8.21 1.30 -8.55
N VAL A 233 8.52 1.78 -9.75
CA VAL A 233 7.78 1.50 -10.98
C VAL A 233 8.70 1.05 -12.10
N ASP A 234 8.13 0.46 -13.14
CA ASP A 234 8.83 0.19 -14.39
C ASP A 234 8.72 1.38 -15.37
N ASP A 235 9.38 1.26 -16.53
CA ASP A 235 9.34 2.28 -17.59
C ASP A 235 7.96 2.39 -18.29
N LEU A 236 6.97 1.54 -17.97
CA LEU A 236 5.62 1.56 -18.55
C LEU A 236 4.67 2.47 -17.76
N VAL A 237 4.95 2.75 -16.49
CA VAL A 237 4.14 3.65 -15.66
C VAL A 237 4.55 5.10 -15.88
N ILE A 238 3.70 5.85 -16.57
CA ILE A 238 3.93 7.25 -16.93
C ILE A 238 2.86 8.13 -16.27
N PRO A 239 3.22 8.99 -15.30
CA PRO A 239 2.27 9.93 -14.69
C PRO A 239 1.80 10.98 -15.71
N ARG A 240 0.55 11.43 -15.56
CA ARG A 240 -0.06 12.45 -16.42
C ARG A 240 -0.75 13.48 -15.56
N ILE A 241 -0.64 14.75 -15.97
CA ILE A 241 -1.36 15.86 -15.32
C ILE A 241 -2.86 15.58 -15.40
N ASN A 242 -3.59 15.84 -14.31
CA ASN A 242 -5.05 15.67 -14.28
C ASN A 242 -5.80 16.91 -13.75
N ASP A 243 -5.43 17.45 -12.60
CA ASP A 243 -6.14 18.57 -11.95
C ASP A 243 -5.57 19.99 -12.21
N GLY A 244 -4.41 20.08 -12.87
CA GLY A 244 -3.72 21.34 -13.17
C GLY A 244 -2.82 21.89 -12.06
N GLU A 245 -2.61 21.13 -10.98
CA GLU A 245 -1.70 21.49 -9.90
C GLU A 245 -0.21 21.36 -10.30
N VAL A 246 0.06 20.50 -11.28
CA VAL A 246 1.37 20.22 -11.87
C VAL A 246 1.39 20.69 -13.33
N ALA A 247 2.48 21.32 -13.75
CA ALA A 247 2.70 21.77 -15.14
C ALA A 247 3.25 20.65 -16.05
N GLY A 248 3.87 19.62 -15.47
CA GLY A 248 4.41 18.47 -16.18
C GLY A 248 5.31 17.61 -15.30
N PHE A 249 5.56 16.38 -15.77
CA PHE A 249 6.42 15.40 -15.12
C PHE A 249 7.68 15.14 -15.97
N SER A 250 8.83 15.05 -15.31
CA SER A 250 10.12 14.70 -15.93
C SER A 250 10.74 13.51 -15.22
N LEU A 251 11.19 12.51 -15.97
CA LEU A 251 11.95 11.39 -15.41
C LEU A 251 13.44 11.77 -15.36
N LEU A 252 13.94 12.14 -14.18
CA LEU A 252 15.29 12.65 -14.00
C LEU A 252 16.24 11.57 -13.48
N PRO A 253 17.44 11.37 -14.07
CA PRO A 253 18.46 10.52 -13.47
C PRO A 253 18.98 11.13 -12.17
N LEU A 254 19.42 10.27 -11.25
CA LEU A 254 19.83 10.67 -9.89
C LEU A 254 20.83 11.84 -9.84
N ASN A 255 21.81 11.89 -10.76
CA ASN A 255 22.78 12.99 -10.82
C ASN A 255 22.13 14.33 -11.12
N GLN A 256 21.07 14.36 -11.93
CA GLN A 256 20.31 15.56 -12.21
C GLN A 256 19.44 15.96 -11.02
N VAL A 257 18.83 14.99 -10.32
CA VAL A 257 18.10 15.26 -9.07
C VAL A 257 19.01 15.93 -8.04
N LEU A 258 20.22 15.41 -7.85
CA LEU A 258 21.22 16.00 -6.96
C LEU A 258 21.60 17.42 -7.39
N HIS A 259 21.78 17.65 -8.69
CA HIS A 259 22.07 18.99 -9.22
C HIS A 259 20.93 19.99 -8.97
N GLU A 260 19.67 19.58 -9.19
CA GLU A 260 18.49 20.42 -8.93
C GLU A 260 18.30 20.73 -7.43
N LEU A 261 18.71 19.80 -6.54
CA LEU A 261 18.79 20.03 -5.10
C LEU A 261 19.86 21.09 -4.77
N GLU A 262 21.07 21.00 -5.34
CA GLU A 262 22.11 22.01 -5.17
C GLU A 262 21.66 23.41 -5.63
N LEU A 263 20.90 23.47 -6.72
CA LEU A 263 20.30 24.70 -7.24
C LEU A 263 19.09 25.19 -6.43
N LYS A 264 18.66 24.47 -5.39
CA LYS A 264 17.47 24.79 -4.56
C LYS A 264 16.20 24.98 -5.39
N SER A 265 16.08 24.19 -6.45
CA SER A 265 14.95 24.27 -7.40
C SER A 265 13.72 23.49 -6.92
N PHE A 266 13.90 22.60 -5.93
CA PHE A 266 12.80 21.90 -5.26
C PHE A 266 12.12 22.78 -4.23
N LYS A 267 10.79 22.62 -4.09
CA LYS A 267 10.05 23.16 -2.96
C LYS A 267 10.76 22.70 -1.67
N PRO A 268 11.00 23.59 -0.69
CA PRO A 268 11.92 23.29 0.41
C PRO A 268 11.62 21.96 1.12
N ASN A 269 10.37 21.70 1.49
CA ASN A 269 10.03 20.48 2.23
C ASN A 269 10.16 19.20 1.39
N CYS A 270 10.06 19.32 0.07
CA CYS A 270 10.25 18.22 -0.86
C CYS A 270 11.73 17.85 -0.99
N ALA A 271 12.63 18.83 -0.84
CA ALA A 271 14.06 18.58 -0.73
C ALA A 271 14.39 17.76 0.51
N LEU A 272 13.74 18.02 1.65
CA LEU A 272 13.91 17.23 2.88
C LEU A 272 13.47 15.77 2.70
N VAL A 273 12.33 15.54 2.03
CA VAL A 273 11.86 14.19 1.69
C VAL A 273 12.83 13.48 0.75
N LEU A 274 13.45 14.20 -0.18
CA LEU A 274 14.50 13.62 -1.02
C LEU A 274 15.78 13.32 -0.23
N LEU A 275 16.18 14.14 0.74
CA LEU A 275 17.31 13.81 1.62
C LEU A 275 17.05 12.52 2.41
N ASP A 276 15.84 12.36 2.97
CA ASP A 276 15.39 11.11 3.60
C ASP A 276 15.50 9.92 2.63
N PHE A 277 14.98 10.06 1.41
CA PHE A 277 15.09 9.04 0.36
C PHE A 277 16.55 8.68 0.04
N LEU A 278 17.41 9.67 -0.17
CA LEU A 278 18.83 9.47 -0.49
C LEU A 278 19.58 8.73 0.63
N ILE A 279 19.23 9.00 1.90
CA ILE A 279 19.80 8.30 3.05
C ILE A 279 19.28 6.84 3.12
N ARG A 280 17.96 6.64 3.04
CA ARG A 280 17.35 5.29 3.10
C ARG A 280 17.82 4.37 1.97
N HIS A 281 18.10 4.93 0.79
CA HIS A 281 18.60 4.20 -0.38
C HIS A 281 20.14 4.12 -0.44
N GLY A 282 20.84 4.57 0.60
CA GLY A 282 22.30 4.41 0.73
C GLY A 282 23.11 5.28 -0.26
N ILE A 283 22.51 6.33 -0.81
CA ILE A 283 23.18 7.28 -1.71
C ILE A 283 23.97 8.31 -0.89
N ILE A 284 23.33 8.86 0.15
CA ILE A 284 24.01 9.60 1.22
C ILE A 284 24.32 8.59 2.32
N THR A 285 25.60 8.41 2.62
CA THR A 285 26.09 7.43 3.59
C THR A 285 26.65 8.13 4.84
N PRO A 286 26.91 7.41 5.95
CA PRO A 286 27.53 7.97 7.15
C PRO A 286 28.89 8.66 6.95
N GLN A 287 29.51 8.55 5.77
CA GLN A 287 30.72 9.28 5.42
C GLN A 287 30.46 10.73 4.98
N HIS A 288 29.21 11.12 4.75
CA HIS A 288 28.86 12.50 4.44
C HIS A 288 29.07 13.39 5.69
N PRO A 289 29.76 14.55 5.59
CA PRO A 289 30.10 15.36 6.76
C PRO A 289 28.89 15.80 7.60
N GLN A 290 27.76 16.08 6.95
CA GLN A 290 26.51 16.54 7.58
C GLN A 290 25.50 15.40 7.83
N TYR A 291 25.90 14.12 7.75
CA TYR A 291 24.97 12.97 7.81
C TYR A 291 24.09 12.96 9.06
N LEU A 292 24.70 13.05 10.25
CA LEU A 292 23.99 13.00 11.53
C LEU A 292 23.11 14.24 11.74
N GLN A 293 23.63 15.43 11.44
CA GLN A 293 22.87 16.68 11.51
C GLN A 293 21.64 16.63 10.58
N THR A 294 21.79 16.05 9.39
CA THR A 294 20.67 15.86 8.44
C THR A 294 19.61 14.97 9.04
N LEU A 295 19.98 13.79 9.56
CA LEU A 295 19.05 12.85 10.20
C LEU A 295 18.29 13.49 11.39
N GLU A 296 19.01 14.23 12.24
CA GLU A 296 18.41 14.90 13.40
C GLU A 296 17.38 15.97 12.99
N ARG A 297 17.66 16.71 11.90
CA ARG A 297 16.81 17.82 11.45
C ARG A 297 15.63 17.38 10.57
N ILE A 298 15.77 16.31 9.78
CA ILE A 298 14.65 15.75 9.00
C ILE A 298 13.72 14.86 9.83
N HIS A 299 14.15 14.42 11.02
CA HIS A 299 13.32 13.66 11.96
C HIS A 299 13.18 14.40 13.29
N ARG A 300 13.03 15.74 13.24
CA ARG A 300 13.01 16.57 14.44
C ARG A 300 11.87 16.15 15.38
N PRO A 301 12.16 15.93 16.68
CA PRO A 301 11.11 15.72 17.67
C PRO A 301 10.18 16.93 17.77
N LEU A 302 8.88 16.71 17.68
CA LEU A 302 7.88 17.76 17.68
C LEU A 302 7.37 18.03 19.11
N PRO A 303 7.24 19.29 19.54
CA PRO A 303 6.83 19.66 20.90
C PRO A 303 5.31 19.59 21.11
N VAL A 304 4.58 18.87 20.26
CA VAL A 304 3.12 18.74 20.29
C VAL A 304 2.70 17.30 20.01
N PRO A 305 1.52 16.85 20.49
CA PRO A 305 1.03 15.50 20.25
C PRO A 305 0.85 15.21 18.76
N VAL A 306 1.39 14.08 18.32
CA VAL A 306 1.12 13.48 17.01
C VAL A 306 -0.04 12.50 17.17
N GLY A 307 -1.02 12.57 16.26
CA GLY A 307 -2.12 11.63 16.22
C GLY A 307 -1.64 10.18 16.10
N LYS A 308 -2.41 9.24 16.65
CA LYS A 308 -2.18 7.83 16.39
C LYS A 308 -2.89 7.54 15.08
N TYR A 309 -2.18 6.96 14.12
CA TYR A 309 -2.85 6.33 13.00
C TYR A 309 -3.64 5.13 13.56
N GLU A 310 -4.91 5.36 13.87
CA GLU A 310 -5.88 4.31 14.12
C GLU A 310 -6.72 4.22 12.85
N ARG A 311 -6.65 3.07 12.20
CA ARG A 311 -7.44 2.78 11.02
C ARG A 311 -8.90 2.77 11.42
N GLY A 312 -9.59 3.89 11.21
CA GLY A 312 -10.96 4.10 11.68
C GLY A 312 -11.87 2.93 11.32
N ASP A 313 -12.46 2.30 12.34
CA ASP A 313 -13.61 1.39 12.23
C ASP A 313 -14.94 2.17 12.39
N SER A 314 -14.91 3.51 12.24
CA SER A 314 -16.06 4.37 12.50
C SER A 314 -16.05 5.61 11.61
N PHE A 315 -16.37 5.43 10.33
CA PHE A 315 -16.97 6.49 9.51
C PHE A 315 -18.11 5.87 8.71
N GLU A 316 -19.32 6.05 9.23
CA GLU A 316 -20.54 5.89 8.44
C GLU A 316 -20.56 6.92 7.32
N ASP A 317 -20.51 6.41 6.09
CA ASP A 317 -21.04 6.93 4.83
C ASP A 317 -21.46 8.43 4.78
N THR A 318 -20.52 9.30 4.44
CA THR A 318 -20.81 10.66 3.93
C THR A 318 -20.73 10.76 2.39
N SER A 319 -20.87 9.64 1.66
CA SER A 319 -20.81 9.61 0.18
C SER A 319 -22.04 10.21 -0.53
N LYS A 320 -22.85 11.06 0.13
CA LYS A 320 -24.06 11.67 -0.45
C LYS A 320 -23.96 13.15 -0.86
N LYS A 321 -22.77 13.75 -0.97
CA LYS A 321 -22.63 15.12 -1.50
C LYS A 321 -21.37 15.32 -2.36
N ALA A 322 -21.38 14.75 -3.57
CA ALA A 322 -20.56 15.22 -4.69
C ALA A 322 -21.15 14.66 -6.00
N GLU A 323 -22.33 15.15 -6.40
CA GLU A 323 -22.73 15.09 -7.80
C GLU A 323 -22.00 16.20 -8.55
N THR A 324 -21.41 15.84 -9.70
CA THR A 324 -20.80 16.66 -10.78
C THR A 324 -19.27 16.61 -10.91
N CYS A 325 -18.79 15.49 -11.45
CA CYS A 325 -17.84 15.37 -12.57
C CYS A 325 -17.42 13.89 -12.61
N VAL A 326 -17.90 13.16 -13.61
CA VAL A 326 -17.59 11.74 -13.80
C VAL A 326 -16.45 11.63 -14.81
N PRO A 327 -15.21 11.27 -14.41
CA PRO A 327 -14.32 10.55 -15.29
C PRO A 327 -14.77 9.08 -15.33
N ALA A 328 -14.75 8.47 -16.51
CA ALA A 328 -15.22 7.11 -16.74
C ALA A 328 -14.61 6.11 -15.74
N LYS A 329 -15.45 5.41 -14.96
CA LYS A 329 -15.02 4.30 -14.08
C LYS A 329 -14.26 3.25 -14.92
N PRO A 330 -13.09 2.77 -14.50
CA PRO A 330 -12.59 1.51 -15.02
C PRO A 330 -13.62 0.43 -14.67
N GLN A 331 -14.11 -0.32 -15.67
CA GLN A 331 -14.96 -1.48 -15.43
C GLN A 331 -14.21 -2.43 -14.49
N LYS A 332 -14.68 -2.55 -13.26
CA LYS A 332 -14.08 -3.49 -12.30
C LYS A 332 -14.29 -4.91 -12.83
N ALA A 333 -13.19 -5.59 -13.17
CA ALA A 333 -13.23 -6.99 -13.55
C ALA A 333 -13.92 -7.79 -12.43
N THR A 334 -14.87 -8.64 -12.82
CA THR A 334 -15.60 -9.53 -11.91
C THR A 334 -15.25 -10.96 -12.29
N HIS A 335 -14.74 -11.71 -11.32
CA HIS A 335 -14.23 -13.07 -11.49
C HIS A 335 -15.13 -14.06 -10.73
N GLN A 336 -15.40 -15.22 -11.33
CA GLN A 336 -16.19 -16.30 -10.74
C GLN A 336 -15.29 -17.52 -10.59
N LEU A 337 -15.12 -18.00 -9.36
CA LEU A 337 -14.23 -19.12 -9.03
C LEU A 337 -15.04 -20.22 -8.37
N ALA A 338 -14.78 -21.47 -8.75
CA ALA A 338 -15.51 -22.60 -8.21
C ALA A 338 -14.57 -23.76 -7.81
N PRO A 339 -13.83 -23.60 -6.70
CA PRO A 339 -12.69 -24.45 -6.40
C PRO A 339 -13.01 -25.92 -6.15
N CYS A 340 -14.26 -26.26 -5.80
CA CYS A 340 -14.66 -27.64 -5.53
C CYS A 340 -15.44 -28.33 -6.64
N LYS A 341 -15.93 -27.59 -7.65
CA LYS A 341 -16.94 -28.10 -8.60
C LYS A 341 -16.54 -29.41 -9.29
N ALA A 342 -15.27 -29.60 -9.62
CA ALA A 342 -14.81 -30.74 -10.40
C ALA A 342 -15.05 -32.13 -9.76
N TRP A 343 -15.12 -32.20 -8.42
CA TRP A 343 -15.41 -33.46 -7.69
C TRP A 343 -16.82 -33.53 -7.10
N LEU A 344 -17.68 -32.53 -7.39
CA LEU A 344 -19.06 -32.58 -6.94
C LEU A 344 -19.93 -33.41 -7.86
N ARG A 345 -20.97 -34.03 -7.30
CA ARG A 345 -21.84 -34.96 -8.05
C ARG A 345 -22.58 -34.24 -9.18
N ASP A 346 -23.00 -32.99 -8.95
CA ASP A 346 -23.82 -32.18 -9.86
C ASP A 346 -22.99 -31.37 -10.88
N TYR A 347 -21.79 -31.85 -11.21
CA TYR A 347 -20.92 -31.22 -12.20
C TYR A 347 -21.45 -31.44 -13.63
N ASP A 348 -22.23 -30.49 -14.12
CA ASP A 348 -22.78 -30.46 -15.48
C ASP A 348 -22.10 -29.39 -16.34
N THR A 349 -20.76 -29.38 -16.35
CA THR A 349 -20.00 -28.39 -17.14
C THR A 349 -19.15 -29.08 -18.20
N ASP A 350 -19.20 -28.56 -19.42
CA ASP A 350 -18.29 -28.91 -20.53
C ASP A 350 -16.85 -28.38 -20.32
N GLN A 351 -16.55 -27.78 -19.16
CA GLN A 351 -15.26 -27.15 -18.89
C GLN A 351 -14.18 -28.23 -18.76
N LYS A 352 -13.22 -28.20 -19.68
CA LYS A 352 -12.04 -29.06 -19.64
C LYS A 352 -11.11 -28.62 -18.53
N PHE A 353 -10.63 -29.57 -17.75
CA PHE A 353 -9.60 -29.34 -16.74
C PHE A 353 -8.53 -30.43 -16.77
N ALA A 354 -7.36 -30.09 -16.23
CA ALA A 354 -6.24 -31.00 -16.04
C ALA A 354 -6.13 -31.43 -14.58
N VAL A 355 -5.63 -32.64 -14.35
CA VAL A 355 -5.15 -33.09 -13.03
C VAL A 355 -3.63 -33.22 -13.10
N LEU A 356 -2.94 -32.58 -12.18
CA LEU A 356 -1.48 -32.60 -12.08
C LEU A 356 -1.06 -33.18 -10.72
N LEU A 357 -0.24 -34.22 -10.74
CA LEU A 357 0.30 -34.86 -9.52
C LEU A 357 1.74 -34.42 -9.28
N LEU A 358 2.01 -33.74 -8.16
CA LEU A 358 3.36 -33.47 -7.69
C LEU A 358 3.90 -34.64 -6.87
N ASN A 359 5.19 -34.60 -6.52
CA ASN A 359 5.86 -35.65 -5.73
C ASN A 359 5.51 -35.58 -4.23
N GLN A 360 4.24 -35.78 -3.90
CA GLN A 360 3.70 -35.90 -2.54
C GLN A 360 2.62 -36.99 -2.48
N PRO A 361 2.37 -37.63 -1.32
CA PRO A 361 1.32 -38.64 -1.19
C PRO A 361 -0.06 -38.11 -1.63
N ILE A 362 -0.89 -39.01 -2.17
CA ILE A 362 -2.27 -38.69 -2.58
C ILE A 362 -3.18 -38.81 -1.35
N ASP A 363 -3.24 -37.74 -0.57
CA ASP A 363 -3.90 -37.71 0.75
C ASP A 363 -5.31 -37.09 0.74
N ILE A 364 -5.87 -36.80 -0.45
CA ILE A 364 -7.29 -36.41 -0.58
C ILE A 364 -8.19 -37.66 -0.52
N PRO A 365 -9.49 -37.54 -0.15
CA PRO A 365 -10.43 -38.67 -0.15
C PRO A 365 -10.44 -39.44 -1.49
N ASP A 366 -10.40 -40.78 -1.41
CA ASP A 366 -10.26 -41.69 -2.57
C ASP A 366 -11.35 -41.46 -3.63
N ASP A 367 -12.59 -41.26 -3.21
CA ASP A 367 -13.72 -41.00 -4.11
C ASP A 367 -13.54 -39.70 -4.89
N ARG A 368 -12.97 -38.67 -4.27
CA ARG A 368 -12.67 -37.39 -4.94
C ARG A 368 -11.51 -37.51 -5.90
N PHE A 369 -10.42 -38.14 -5.47
CA PHE A 369 -9.28 -38.36 -6.36
C PHE A 369 -9.72 -39.14 -7.60
N ARG A 370 -10.43 -40.26 -7.43
CA ARG A 370 -10.91 -41.07 -8.56
C ARG A 370 -11.91 -40.30 -9.42
N THR A 371 -12.77 -39.47 -8.84
CA THR A 371 -13.69 -38.61 -9.59
C THR A 371 -12.94 -37.57 -10.43
N LEU A 372 -12.00 -36.84 -9.83
CA LEU A 372 -11.13 -35.89 -10.49
C LEU A 372 -10.35 -36.55 -11.62
N TRP A 373 -9.66 -37.66 -11.29
CA TRP A 373 -8.84 -38.42 -12.22
C TRP A 373 -9.65 -38.89 -13.44
N LYS A 374 -10.83 -39.45 -13.21
CA LYS A 374 -11.71 -39.94 -14.28
C LYS A 374 -12.23 -38.82 -15.18
N ARG A 375 -12.58 -37.67 -14.59
CA ARG A 375 -13.18 -36.53 -15.32
C ARG A 375 -12.15 -35.61 -15.99
N ALA A 376 -10.89 -35.65 -15.57
CA ALA A 376 -9.82 -34.84 -16.15
C ALA A 376 -9.69 -35.10 -17.67
N SER A 377 -9.55 -34.02 -18.43
CA SER A 377 -9.26 -34.08 -19.87
C SER A 377 -7.82 -34.48 -20.15
N ILE A 378 -6.91 -34.23 -19.20
CA ILE A 378 -5.51 -34.66 -19.23
C ILE A 378 -5.01 -34.91 -17.81
N ARG A 379 -4.21 -35.96 -17.61
CA ARG A 379 -3.53 -36.28 -16.36
C ARG A 379 -2.02 -36.19 -16.54
N VAL A 380 -1.35 -35.39 -15.73
CA VAL A 380 0.09 -35.15 -15.82
C VAL A 380 0.75 -35.43 -14.47
N CYS A 381 1.84 -36.19 -14.48
CA CYS A 381 2.68 -36.39 -13.30
C CYS A 381 3.97 -35.57 -13.42
N ALA A 382 4.28 -34.77 -12.41
CA ALA A 382 5.54 -34.05 -12.29
C ALA A 382 6.59 -34.94 -11.63
N ASP A 383 7.56 -35.39 -12.43
CA ASP A 383 8.69 -36.21 -12.00
C ASP A 383 8.29 -37.34 -11.01
N GLY A 384 8.70 -37.25 -9.75
CA GLY A 384 8.40 -38.22 -8.71
C GLY A 384 6.91 -38.37 -8.37
N GLY A 385 6.04 -37.46 -8.82
CA GLY A 385 4.58 -37.62 -8.73
C GLY A 385 4.07 -38.88 -9.44
N ALA A 386 4.80 -39.40 -10.43
CA ALA A 386 4.48 -40.68 -11.05
C ALA A 386 4.74 -41.87 -10.10
N ASN A 387 5.76 -41.78 -9.23
CA ASN A 387 5.99 -42.78 -8.17
C ASN A 387 4.78 -42.83 -7.23
N GLN A 388 4.28 -41.64 -6.83
CA GLN A 388 3.13 -41.52 -5.93
C GLN A 388 1.88 -42.15 -6.55
N LEU A 389 1.60 -41.86 -7.82
CA LEU A 389 0.49 -42.49 -8.55
C LEU A 389 0.61 -44.02 -8.58
N ARG A 390 1.80 -44.53 -8.89
CA ARG A 390 2.03 -45.98 -8.99
C ARG A 390 1.86 -46.68 -7.65
N ASN A 391 2.33 -46.05 -6.58
CA ASN A 391 2.19 -46.55 -5.20
C ASN A 391 0.74 -46.51 -4.73
N TYR A 392 -0.03 -45.51 -5.16
CA TYR A 392 -1.43 -45.37 -4.83
C TYR A 392 -2.31 -46.41 -5.55
N ASP A 393 -2.19 -46.50 -6.87
CA ASP A 393 -2.93 -47.47 -7.68
C ASP A 393 -2.21 -47.67 -9.02
N SER A 394 -1.48 -48.78 -9.13
CA SER A 394 -0.74 -49.13 -10.34
C SER A 394 -1.61 -49.29 -11.59
N SER A 395 -2.93 -49.44 -11.47
CA SER A 395 -3.81 -49.52 -12.64
C SER A 395 -4.04 -48.16 -13.32
N LEU A 396 -3.72 -47.06 -12.65
CA LEU A 396 -3.94 -45.71 -13.18
C LEU A 396 -2.82 -45.30 -14.13
N LYS A 397 -3.22 -44.79 -15.30
CA LYS A 397 -2.31 -44.35 -16.36
C LYS A 397 -2.37 -42.82 -16.53
N PRO A 398 -1.28 -42.07 -16.26
CA PRO A 398 -1.21 -40.66 -16.63
C PRO A 398 -1.04 -40.52 -18.16
N ASP A 399 -1.43 -39.38 -18.72
CA ASP A 399 -1.20 -39.08 -20.14
C ASP A 399 0.27 -38.66 -20.37
N TYR A 400 0.84 -37.95 -19.40
CA TYR A 400 2.23 -37.47 -19.42
C TYR A 400 2.95 -37.67 -18.08
N VAL A 401 4.24 -37.97 -18.14
CA VAL A 401 5.20 -37.83 -17.03
C VAL A 401 6.27 -36.84 -17.47
N VAL A 402 6.39 -35.71 -16.78
CA VAL A 402 7.23 -34.58 -17.21
C VAL A 402 8.14 -34.16 -16.06
N GLY A 403 9.43 -33.93 -16.35
CA GLY A 403 10.37 -33.41 -15.36
C GLY A 403 11.82 -33.57 -15.80
N ASP A 404 12.76 -33.20 -14.92
CA ASP A 404 14.18 -33.53 -15.09
C ASP A 404 14.55 -34.93 -14.55
N PHE A 405 13.58 -35.64 -13.96
CA PHE A 405 13.72 -37.04 -13.58
C PHE A 405 14.81 -37.29 -12.54
N ASP A 406 14.95 -36.36 -11.59
CA ASP A 406 15.82 -36.53 -10.42
C ASP A 406 15.13 -37.31 -9.28
N SER A 407 13.79 -37.43 -9.35
CA SER A 407 12.95 -38.05 -8.33
C SER A 407 12.22 -39.31 -8.81
N LEU A 408 11.95 -39.45 -10.11
CA LEU A 408 11.29 -40.61 -10.73
C LEU A 408 12.20 -41.85 -10.67
N THR A 409 11.72 -42.97 -10.12
CA THR A 409 12.52 -44.20 -10.09
C THR A 409 12.59 -44.85 -11.48
N ASP A 410 13.70 -45.53 -11.76
CA ASP A 410 13.88 -46.24 -13.04
C ASP A 410 12.80 -47.31 -13.27
N GLU A 411 12.36 -48.01 -12.22
CA GLU A 411 11.28 -48.99 -12.31
C GLU A 411 9.95 -48.34 -12.70
N THR A 412 9.62 -47.20 -12.08
CA THR A 412 8.39 -46.47 -12.37
C THR A 412 8.42 -45.83 -13.76
N LYS A 413 9.59 -45.32 -14.18
CA LYS A 413 9.82 -44.81 -15.52
C LYS A 413 9.64 -45.89 -16.58
N ALA A 414 10.23 -47.08 -16.37
CA ALA A 414 10.08 -48.23 -17.26
C ALA A 414 8.62 -48.70 -17.32
N TYR A 415 7.95 -48.78 -16.17
CA TYR A 415 6.55 -49.18 -16.04
C TYR A 415 5.61 -48.31 -16.89
N TYR A 416 5.67 -46.99 -16.72
CA TYR A 416 4.79 -46.09 -17.50
C TYR A 416 5.19 -46.01 -18.97
N LYS A 417 6.48 -46.20 -19.29
CA LYS A 417 6.92 -46.32 -20.69
C LYS A 417 6.29 -47.54 -21.36
N GLU A 418 6.25 -48.68 -20.69
CA GLU A 418 5.62 -49.91 -21.18
C GLU A 418 4.09 -49.75 -21.34
N MET A 419 3.45 -49.01 -20.43
CA MET A 419 2.03 -48.64 -20.55
C MET A 419 1.73 -47.65 -21.70
N GLY A 420 2.74 -47.13 -22.39
CA GLY A 420 2.60 -46.16 -23.48
C GLY A 420 2.20 -44.77 -23.00
N VAL A 421 2.78 -44.32 -21.89
CA VAL A 421 2.67 -42.93 -21.38
C VAL A 421 3.72 -42.05 -22.07
N ASN A 422 3.38 -40.78 -22.33
CA ASN A 422 4.34 -39.82 -22.88
C ASN A 422 5.32 -39.34 -21.79
N ILE A 423 6.56 -39.81 -21.86
CA ILE A 423 7.62 -39.41 -20.93
C ILE A 423 8.41 -38.26 -21.55
N VAL A 424 8.31 -37.06 -20.96
CA VAL A 424 8.94 -35.83 -21.46
C VAL A 424 10.04 -35.40 -20.50
N PHE A 425 11.29 -35.58 -20.93
CA PHE A 425 12.46 -35.08 -20.20
C PHE A 425 12.67 -33.60 -20.49
N ASP A 426 12.67 -32.77 -19.46
CA ASP A 426 13.04 -31.36 -19.55
C ASP A 426 14.12 -31.03 -18.50
N PRO A 427 15.39 -30.88 -18.94
CA PRO A 427 16.55 -30.69 -18.06
C PRO A 427 16.65 -29.27 -17.48
N CYS A 428 15.73 -28.36 -17.79
CA CYS A 428 15.81 -26.96 -17.37
C CYS A 428 15.79 -26.83 -15.84
N GLN A 429 16.90 -26.37 -15.27
CA GLN A 429 17.05 -26.13 -13.83
C GLN A 429 16.52 -24.77 -13.36
N ASN A 430 16.07 -23.91 -14.29
CA ASN A 430 15.49 -22.61 -13.95
C ASN A 430 13.96 -22.64 -13.78
N THR A 431 13.34 -23.82 -13.94
CA THR A 431 11.89 -24.02 -13.86
C THR A 431 11.62 -25.27 -13.03
N THR A 432 10.64 -25.21 -12.12
CA THR A 432 10.21 -26.40 -11.37
C THR A 432 9.49 -27.39 -12.28
N ASP A 433 9.40 -28.67 -11.91
CA ASP A 433 8.63 -29.64 -12.70
C ASP A 433 7.15 -29.30 -12.78
N PHE A 434 6.64 -28.55 -11.80
CA PHE A 434 5.29 -27.99 -11.86
C PHE A 434 5.14 -27.00 -13.03
N MET A 435 6.11 -26.09 -13.25
CA MET A 435 6.13 -25.19 -14.42
C MET A 435 6.24 -25.96 -15.73
N LYS A 436 7.11 -26.99 -15.78
CA LYS A 436 7.28 -27.85 -16.96
C LYS A 436 5.98 -28.57 -17.32
N CYS A 437 5.29 -29.15 -16.33
CA CYS A 437 4.00 -29.81 -16.51
C CYS A 437 2.89 -28.83 -16.96
N HIS A 438 2.82 -27.64 -16.34
CA HIS A 438 1.83 -26.63 -16.71
C HIS A 438 1.98 -26.21 -18.17
N LYS A 439 3.22 -26.06 -18.67
CA LYS A 439 3.45 -25.77 -20.09
C LYS A 439 2.81 -26.82 -21.02
N ILE A 440 3.00 -28.11 -20.73
CA ILE A 440 2.39 -29.21 -21.49
C ILE A 440 0.85 -29.15 -21.42
N ILE A 441 0.28 -28.85 -20.26
CA ILE A 441 -1.18 -28.70 -20.11
C ILE A 441 -1.69 -27.54 -20.97
N LYS A 442 -0.97 -26.42 -20.99
CA LYS A 442 -1.34 -25.24 -21.78
C LYS A 442 -1.28 -25.50 -23.28
N GLU A 443 -0.35 -26.33 -23.75
CA GLU A 443 -0.28 -26.79 -25.14
C GLU A 443 -1.53 -27.59 -25.56
N HIS A 444 -2.27 -28.16 -24.61
CA HIS A 444 -3.57 -28.83 -24.85
C HIS A 444 -4.77 -27.87 -24.76
N GLY A 445 -4.54 -26.56 -24.58
CA GLY A 445 -5.60 -25.55 -24.53
C GLY A 445 -6.47 -25.62 -23.28
N ILE A 446 -5.91 -26.12 -22.17
CA ILE A 446 -6.62 -26.24 -20.88
C ILE A 446 -6.11 -25.14 -19.94
N ASP A 447 -7.05 -24.36 -19.39
CA ASP A 447 -6.77 -23.23 -18.51
C ASP A 447 -6.98 -23.56 -17.02
N THR A 448 -7.80 -24.58 -16.72
CA THR A 448 -8.13 -24.99 -15.35
C THR A 448 -7.32 -26.22 -14.93
N ILE A 449 -6.60 -26.13 -13.81
CA ILE A 449 -5.68 -27.18 -13.34
C ILE A 449 -5.92 -27.48 -11.86
N PHE A 450 -6.25 -28.72 -11.56
CA PHE A 450 -6.30 -29.25 -10.19
C PHE A 450 -4.98 -29.95 -9.89
N VAL A 451 -4.27 -29.44 -8.91
CA VAL A 451 -2.91 -29.85 -8.60
C VAL A 451 -2.93 -30.54 -7.26
N LEU A 452 -2.65 -31.84 -7.24
CA LEU A 452 -2.44 -32.57 -6.01
C LEU A 452 -1.02 -32.31 -5.54
N CYS A 453 -0.93 -31.66 -4.38
CA CYS A 453 0.32 -31.25 -3.78
C CYS A 453 0.26 -31.45 -2.26
N GLY A 454 1.43 -31.48 -1.65
CA GLY A 454 1.58 -31.31 -0.20
C GLY A 454 2.04 -29.89 0.10
N MET A 455 1.58 -29.36 1.23
CA MET A 455 2.17 -28.16 1.85
C MET A 455 3.12 -28.52 3.00
N GLY A 456 3.21 -29.80 3.35
CA GLY A 456 4.17 -30.35 4.31
C GLY A 456 5.54 -30.67 3.69
N GLY A 457 6.49 -31.08 4.54
CA GLY A 457 7.84 -31.47 4.12
C GLY A 457 8.76 -30.26 3.88
N ARG A 458 9.31 -30.16 2.66
CA ARG A 458 10.22 -29.06 2.28
C ARG A 458 9.46 -27.74 2.19
N VAL A 459 9.71 -26.82 3.12
CA VAL A 459 9.03 -25.51 3.19
C VAL A 459 9.21 -24.70 1.91
N ASP A 460 10.40 -24.77 1.29
CA ASP A 460 10.69 -24.12 0.03
C ASP A 460 9.82 -24.66 -1.12
N HIS A 461 9.46 -25.95 -1.11
CA HIS A 461 8.52 -26.52 -2.09
C HIS A 461 7.10 -26.01 -1.86
N ALA A 462 6.65 -25.92 -0.60
CA ALA A 462 5.33 -25.39 -0.27
C ALA A 462 5.19 -23.92 -0.72
N ILE A 463 6.21 -23.10 -0.46
CA ILE A 463 6.27 -21.71 -0.95
C ILE A 463 6.37 -21.68 -2.48
N GLY A 464 7.13 -22.59 -3.09
CA GLY A 464 7.22 -22.76 -4.54
C GLY A 464 5.86 -23.04 -5.20
N ASN A 465 5.02 -23.86 -4.57
CA ASN A 465 3.65 -24.13 -5.03
C ASN A 465 2.77 -22.87 -4.98
N LEU A 466 2.87 -22.06 -3.91
CA LEU A 466 2.17 -20.78 -3.83
C LEU A 466 2.68 -19.79 -4.88
N ASN A 467 4.00 -19.70 -5.07
CA ASN A 467 4.60 -18.86 -6.11
C ASN A 467 4.14 -19.27 -7.52
N HIS A 468 3.92 -20.56 -7.77
CA HIS A 468 3.40 -21.04 -9.04
C HIS A 468 2.01 -20.47 -9.37
N LEU A 469 1.17 -20.19 -8.37
CA LEU A 469 -0.12 -19.52 -8.59
C LEU A 469 0.07 -18.12 -9.22
N PHE A 470 1.01 -17.34 -8.72
CA PHE A 470 1.35 -16.01 -9.28
C PHE A 470 1.99 -16.13 -10.66
N TRP A 471 2.88 -17.11 -10.87
CA TRP A 471 3.47 -17.36 -12.18
C TRP A 471 2.43 -17.82 -13.22
N ALA A 472 1.47 -18.64 -12.82
CA ALA A 472 0.36 -19.05 -13.68
C ALA A 472 -0.47 -17.85 -14.13
N ALA A 473 -0.83 -16.95 -13.20
CA ALA A 473 -1.58 -15.75 -13.52
C ALA A 473 -0.80 -14.78 -14.42
N SER A 474 0.53 -14.71 -14.30
CA SER A 474 1.37 -13.84 -15.16
C SER A 474 1.47 -14.34 -16.60
N ILE A 475 1.29 -15.64 -16.85
CA ILE A 475 1.23 -16.21 -18.21
C ILE A 475 -0.12 -15.95 -18.87
N SER A 476 -1.21 -16.06 -18.11
CA SER A 476 -2.56 -15.87 -18.64
C SER A 476 -3.56 -15.63 -17.51
N GLU A 477 -4.34 -14.55 -17.62
CA GLU A 477 -5.46 -14.24 -16.71
C GLU A 477 -6.57 -15.31 -16.72
N LYS A 478 -6.58 -16.19 -17.73
CA LYS A 478 -7.53 -17.31 -17.80
C LYS A 478 -7.13 -18.50 -16.93
N ASN A 479 -5.87 -18.58 -16.50
CA ASN A 479 -5.37 -19.73 -15.76
C ASN A 479 -6.04 -19.81 -14.38
N GLU A 480 -6.75 -20.90 -14.14
CA GLU A 480 -7.37 -21.22 -12.86
C GLU A 480 -6.68 -22.43 -12.25
N VAL A 481 -5.74 -22.18 -11.34
CA VAL A 481 -4.98 -23.23 -10.67
C VAL A 481 -5.49 -23.42 -9.24
N PHE A 482 -5.83 -24.67 -8.91
CA PHE A 482 -6.32 -25.08 -7.60
C PHE A 482 -5.33 -26.06 -6.99
N LEU A 483 -4.67 -25.65 -5.91
CA LEU A 483 -3.80 -26.50 -5.10
C LEU A 483 -4.67 -27.30 -4.13
N LEU A 484 -4.65 -28.62 -4.24
CA LEU A 484 -5.37 -29.56 -3.41
C LEU A 484 -4.38 -30.22 -2.45
N THR A 485 -4.61 -30.04 -1.15
CA THR A 485 -3.87 -30.69 -0.05
C THR A 485 -4.79 -31.61 0.74
N GLU A 486 -4.31 -32.23 1.83
CA GLU A 486 -5.11 -33.17 2.64
C GLU A 486 -6.45 -32.59 3.13
N LEU A 487 -6.51 -31.29 3.39
CA LEU A 487 -7.68 -30.63 3.99
C LEU A 487 -8.15 -29.41 3.20
N ASN A 488 -7.32 -28.81 2.35
CA ASN A 488 -7.58 -27.49 1.80
C ASN A 488 -7.55 -27.46 0.28
N VAL A 489 -8.34 -26.55 -0.29
CA VAL A 489 -8.16 -26.06 -1.65
C VAL A 489 -7.69 -24.61 -1.60
N SER A 490 -6.62 -24.31 -2.33
CA SER A 490 -6.08 -22.95 -2.42
C SER A 490 -5.95 -22.48 -3.87
N THR A 491 -6.21 -21.22 -4.13
CA THR A 491 -6.16 -20.61 -5.48
C THR A 491 -5.81 -19.12 -5.39
N LEU A 492 -5.59 -18.47 -6.52
CA LEU A 492 -5.29 -17.04 -6.59
C LEU A 492 -6.54 -16.25 -6.98
N LEU A 493 -6.89 -15.26 -6.16
CA LEU A 493 -7.89 -14.25 -6.51
C LEU A 493 -7.24 -13.14 -7.31
N GLN A 494 -7.92 -12.64 -8.32
CA GLN A 494 -7.42 -11.59 -9.20
C GLN A 494 -7.80 -10.19 -8.68
N PRO A 495 -7.09 -9.12 -9.10
CA PRO A 495 -7.56 -7.74 -8.87
C PRO A 495 -9.00 -7.54 -9.35
N GLY A 496 -9.82 -6.86 -8.55
CA GLY A 496 -11.24 -6.64 -8.81
C GLY A 496 -12.16 -7.37 -7.83
N ILE A 497 -13.35 -7.74 -8.29
CA ILE A 497 -14.38 -8.41 -7.49
C ILE A 497 -14.33 -9.90 -7.80
N ASN A 498 -14.09 -10.74 -6.79
CA ASN A 498 -14.05 -12.19 -6.92
C ASN A 498 -15.25 -12.79 -6.20
N HIS A 499 -15.99 -13.67 -6.87
CA HIS A 499 -17.05 -14.49 -6.28
C HIS A 499 -16.55 -15.93 -6.22
N VAL A 500 -16.37 -16.45 -5.01
CA VAL A 500 -15.94 -17.82 -4.75
C VAL A 500 -17.14 -18.65 -4.35
N ASP A 501 -17.38 -19.74 -5.08
CA ASP A 501 -18.40 -20.74 -4.76
C ASP A 501 -17.91 -21.65 -3.63
N CYS A 502 -18.62 -21.62 -2.51
CA CYS A 502 -18.31 -22.31 -1.26
C CYS A 502 -19.52 -23.08 -0.70
N HIS A 503 -20.50 -23.45 -1.55
CA HIS A 503 -21.77 -24.05 -1.09
C HIS A 503 -21.60 -25.27 -0.17
N ASP A 504 -20.63 -26.14 -0.45
CA ASP A 504 -20.33 -27.33 0.35
C ASP A 504 -19.37 -27.08 1.52
N ASN A 505 -18.83 -25.86 1.62
CA ASN A 505 -17.79 -25.47 2.58
C ASN A 505 -18.32 -24.54 3.67
N ILE A 506 -19.63 -24.26 3.70
CA ILE A 506 -20.25 -23.44 4.75
C ILE A 506 -19.95 -24.06 6.13
N GLY A 507 -19.45 -23.22 7.04
CA GLY A 507 -19.03 -23.57 8.39
C GLY A 507 -17.58 -24.02 8.52
N LEU A 508 -16.83 -24.18 7.42
CA LEU A 508 -15.42 -24.55 7.45
C LEU A 508 -14.50 -23.33 7.47
N HIS A 509 -13.23 -23.56 7.86
CA HIS A 509 -12.26 -22.48 7.88
C HIS A 509 -11.80 -22.06 6.48
N CYS A 510 -11.45 -20.79 6.36
CA CYS A 510 -10.85 -20.21 5.17
C CYS A 510 -9.86 -19.11 5.52
N GLY A 511 -9.17 -18.60 4.52
CA GLY A 511 -8.32 -17.45 4.69
C GLY A 511 -7.89 -16.74 3.42
N LEU A 512 -7.40 -15.52 3.63
CA LEU A 512 -6.83 -14.64 2.62
C LEU A 512 -5.36 -14.38 2.96
N LEU A 513 -4.46 -14.89 2.12
CA LEU A 513 -3.02 -14.88 2.34
C LEU A 513 -2.34 -13.93 1.33
N PRO A 514 -1.86 -12.74 1.78
CA PRO A 514 -1.19 -11.74 0.94
C PRO A 514 0.28 -12.11 0.72
N VAL A 515 0.53 -13.28 0.11
CA VAL A 515 1.87 -13.90 0.04
C VAL A 515 2.84 -13.12 -0.86
N GLY A 516 2.36 -12.55 -1.96
CA GLY A 516 3.20 -11.81 -2.91
C GLY A 516 3.54 -10.38 -2.44
N GLN A 517 2.55 -9.65 -1.94
CA GLN A 517 2.67 -8.26 -1.50
C GLN A 517 1.50 -7.88 -0.58
N SER A 518 1.54 -6.68 0.00
CA SER A 518 0.39 -6.11 0.71
C SER A 518 -0.80 -5.90 -0.24
N VAL A 519 -1.99 -6.29 0.20
CA VAL A 519 -3.24 -6.26 -0.57
C VAL A 519 -4.28 -5.45 0.17
N TYR A 520 -4.78 -4.39 -0.45
CA TYR A 520 -5.97 -3.68 0.01
C TYR A 520 -7.23 -4.49 -0.33
N VAL A 521 -7.89 -4.97 0.71
CA VAL A 521 -9.19 -5.60 0.66
C VAL A 521 -10.23 -4.51 0.92
N LYS A 522 -10.90 -4.09 -0.16
CA LYS A 522 -11.95 -3.08 -0.08
C LYS A 522 -13.16 -3.61 0.67
N LYS A 523 -13.63 -4.79 0.32
CA LYS A 523 -14.79 -5.40 0.96
C LYS A 523 -14.80 -6.92 0.80
N THR A 524 -15.22 -7.63 1.84
CA THR A 524 -15.65 -9.03 1.72
C THR A 524 -17.09 -9.21 2.19
N SER A 525 -17.74 -10.25 1.69
CA SER A 525 -19.05 -10.70 2.16
C SER A 525 -19.14 -12.22 2.10
N GLY A 526 -19.88 -12.83 3.03
CA GLY A 526 -20.01 -14.29 3.12
C GLY A 526 -18.96 -14.97 4.01
N LEU A 527 -18.19 -14.18 4.76
CA LEU A 527 -17.29 -14.65 5.80
C LEU A 527 -17.85 -14.34 7.20
N GLU A 528 -17.37 -15.05 8.22
CA GLU A 528 -17.68 -14.76 9.63
C GLU A 528 -17.05 -13.43 10.05
N TRP A 529 -15.76 -13.25 9.72
CA TRP A 529 -15.05 -11.99 9.89
C TRP A 529 -14.88 -11.32 8.53
N ASN A 530 -15.92 -10.61 8.08
CA ASN A 530 -15.82 -9.80 6.86
C ASN A 530 -14.83 -8.64 7.06
N ILE A 531 -14.18 -8.24 5.98
CA ILE A 531 -13.13 -7.22 5.94
C ILE A 531 -13.68 -6.04 5.13
N GLU A 532 -13.57 -4.84 5.67
CA GLU A 532 -13.95 -3.60 4.97
C GLU A 532 -12.82 -2.57 5.11
N ASP A 533 -12.33 -2.09 3.96
CA ASP A 533 -11.25 -1.11 3.81
C ASP A 533 -9.97 -1.45 4.63
N ARG A 534 -9.56 -2.72 4.60
CA ARG A 534 -8.34 -3.21 5.26
C ARG A 534 -7.20 -3.55 4.28
N ILE A 535 -5.97 -3.60 4.78
CA ILE A 535 -4.76 -4.02 4.06
C ILE A 535 -4.37 -5.32 4.73
N CYS A 536 -4.41 -6.39 3.96
CA CYS A 536 -3.84 -7.67 4.32
C CYS A 536 -2.35 -7.66 3.95
N GLN A 537 -1.47 -7.94 4.91
CA GLN A 537 -0.03 -8.07 4.68
C GLN A 537 0.62 -8.98 5.72
N PHE A 538 1.70 -9.67 5.35
CA PHE A 538 2.55 -10.35 6.33
C PHE A 538 3.16 -9.33 7.31
N GLY A 539 3.20 -9.67 8.60
CA GLY A 539 3.54 -8.73 9.69
C GLY A 539 2.40 -7.80 10.10
N GLY A 540 1.26 -7.83 9.40
CA GLY A 540 0.04 -7.11 9.74
C GLY A 540 -1.18 -8.03 9.78
N LEU A 541 -2.30 -7.58 9.22
CA LEU A 541 -3.50 -8.41 9.10
C LEU A 541 -3.28 -9.51 8.05
N VAL A 542 -3.40 -10.76 8.46
CA VAL A 542 -3.62 -11.90 7.56
C VAL A 542 -4.92 -12.52 8.04
N SER A 543 -5.91 -12.68 7.15
CA SER A 543 -7.19 -13.27 7.53
C SER A 543 -7.06 -14.78 7.55
N SER A 544 -6.32 -15.32 8.51
CA SER A 544 -6.25 -16.75 8.80
C SER A 544 -7.38 -17.18 9.74
N CYS A 545 -7.78 -18.45 9.65
CA CYS A 545 -8.84 -19.05 10.49
C CYS A 545 -10.20 -18.33 10.38
N ASN A 546 -10.48 -17.68 9.26
CA ASN A 546 -11.80 -17.12 8.98
C ASN A 546 -12.79 -18.28 8.71
N VAL A 547 -14.09 -18.02 8.62
CA VAL A 547 -15.10 -19.07 8.41
C VAL A 547 -16.05 -18.66 7.28
N VAL A 548 -16.39 -19.61 6.41
CA VAL A 548 -17.37 -19.41 5.34
C VAL A 548 -18.79 -19.43 5.93
N THR A 549 -19.57 -18.37 5.71
CA THR A 549 -20.96 -18.24 6.22
C THR A 549 -22.03 -18.26 5.14
N LYS A 550 -21.65 -18.11 3.86
CA LYS A 550 -22.58 -18.14 2.72
C LYS A 550 -22.07 -19.04 1.60
N ALA A 551 -23.00 -19.53 0.78
CA ALA A 551 -22.68 -20.35 -0.40
C ALA A 551 -21.81 -19.61 -1.43
N THR A 552 -21.85 -18.29 -1.47
CA THR A 552 -20.96 -17.46 -2.29
C THR A 552 -20.26 -16.44 -1.41
N VAL A 553 -18.94 -16.48 -1.40
CA VAL A 553 -18.08 -15.48 -0.77
C VAL A 553 -17.70 -14.45 -1.83
N THR A 554 -17.91 -13.16 -1.56
CA THR A 554 -17.47 -12.08 -2.45
C THR A 554 -16.30 -11.35 -1.83
N ILE A 555 -15.21 -11.15 -2.58
CA ILE A 555 -13.97 -10.52 -2.12
C ILE A 555 -13.53 -9.50 -3.16
N GLU A 556 -13.52 -8.22 -2.78
CA GLU A 556 -13.03 -7.11 -3.61
C GLU A 556 -11.62 -6.70 -3.15
N VAL A 557 -10.63 -6.90 -4.02
CA VAL A 557 -9.21 -6.64 -3.75
C VAL A 557 -8.57 -5.80 -4.84
N ASN A 558 -7.55 -5.02 -4.47
CA ASN A 558 -6.73 -4.22 -5.38
C ASN A 558 -5.67 -5.05 -6.16
N ASN A 559 -5.21 -6.16 -5.61
CA ASN A 559 -4.10 -6.95 -6.14
C ASN A 559 -4.34 -8.45 -5.87
N PHE A 560 -3.53 -9.32 -6.47
CA PHE A 560 -3.58 -10.76 -6.29
C PHE A 560 -3.44 -11.16 -4.83
N ILE A 561 -4.31 -12.05 -4.37
CA ILE A 561 -4.26 -12.62 -3.01
C ILE A 561 -4.60 -14.10 -3.06
N VAL A 562 -3.91 -14.91 -2.27
CA VAL A 562 -4.20 -16.35 -2.20
C VAL A 562 -5.45 -16.55 -1.35
N TRP A 563 -6.46 -17.20 -1.91
CA TRP A 563 -7.59 -17.77 -1.19
C TRP A 563 -7.25 -19.19 -0.77
N THR A 564 -7.54 -19.55 0.47
CA THR A 564 -7.49 -20.93 0.94
C THR A 564 -8.77 -21.25 1.69
N MET A 565 -9.31 -22.45 1.51
CA MET A 565 -10.43 -22.93 2.31
C MET A 565 -10.31 -24.41 2.59
N GLU A 566 -10.75 -24.81 3.77
CA GLU A 566 -10.95 -26.20 4.12
C GLU A 566 -12.04 -26.80 3.23
N THR A 567 -11.86 -28.07 2.89
CA THR A 567 -12.86 -28.91 2.24
C THR A 567 -13.36 -29.91 3.26
N ARG A 568 -14.65 -30.26 3.22
CA ARG A 568 -15.14 -31.38 4.05
C ARG A 568 -14.29 -32.61 3.74
N LEU A 569 -14.14 -33.56 4.65
CA LEU A 569 -13.56 -34.87 4.33
C LEU A 569 -14.62 -35.77 3.70
#